data_AF-A0A5C5UAZ2-F1
#
_entry.id   AF-A0A5C5UAZ2-F1
#
_cell.length_a   1.000
_cell.length_b   1.000
_cell.length_c   1.000
_cell.angle_alpha   90.00
_cell.angle_beta   90.00
_cell.angle_gamma   90.00
#
_symmetry.space_group_name_H-M   'P 1'
#
loop_
_entity.id
_entity.type
_entity.pdbx_description
1 polymer ?
#
loop_
_entity_poly.entity_id
_entity_poly.type
_entity_poly.pdbx_seq_one_letter_code
_entity_poly.pdbx_strand_id
1 'polypeptide(L)'
;MPASFSRALLPNMDAYSVSLRLQEQMRSFNSDYSAITREVTASIERFRKQMESMVVRVPAFSIPPLDLAALYTPILDPETLEAFKRLSEQQTKAMAVLRESLGSLFNSEAIRGFNRALLPPNLKEHADGITAGQVREFVEQEGIPLYLVPRGRLALRLLRAKDRAGRGRVLGDCYKSLMDDCAAVLEQADHEVISGELSFVLDGLGAMRAGHYRSAQSMFTVTLDTLIYRFYPDLQDRRDITNRKKGADVPKAIEEMGVRDAFIWLPIWNAHEEFWKNKGDKVPYYYSRHASVHGVSSRQFSKRNCIQALMLVTSLIGYADQLAREAG
;
A
#
# COMPACT_ATOMS: atom_id res chain seq x y z
N MET A 1 -32.35 -1.70 35.54
CA MET A 1 -31.68 -2.11 36.79
C MET A 1 -31.58 -3.65 36.80
N PRO A 2 -30.52 -4.26 37.38
CA PRO A 2 -29.84 -5.46 36.86
C PRO A 2 -30.16 -6.78 37.61
N ALA A 3 -29.79 -7.94 37.02
CA ALA A 3 -29.20 -9.13 37.71
C ALA A 3 -28.89 -10.34 36.77
N SER A 4 -27.62 -10.77 36.79
CA SER A 4 -27.00 -12.12 36.67
C SER A 4 -27.61 -13.27 35.84
N PHE A 5 -26.79 -14.03 35.09
CA PHE A 5 -26.78 -15.51 35.10
C PHE A 5 -25.46 -16.13 34.57
N SER A 6 -25.10 -17.28 35.13
CA SER A 6 -23.82 -18.00 35.03
C SER A 6 -23.85 -19.23 34.10
N ARG A 7 -22.71 -19.50 33.43
CA ARG A 7 -22.05 -20.78 33.03
C ARG A 7 -22.80 -22.02 32.43
N ALA A 8 -22.35 -22.38 31.22
CA ALA A 8 -21.81 -23.69 30.74
C ALA A 8 -22.69 -24.88 30.24
N LEU A 9 -22.51 -25.21 28.95
CA LEU A 9 -22.24 -26.50 28.26
C LEU A 9 -23.11 -27.75 28.52
N LEU A 10 -23.81 -28.22 27.47
CA LEU A 10 -23.62 -29.52 26.76
C LEU A 10 -24.60 -29.63 25.55
N PRO A 11 -24.20 -30.20 24.39
CA PRO A 11 -25.08 -30.37 23.23
C PRO A 11 -25.86 -31.70 23.26
N ASN A 12 -27.13 -31.64 22.86
CA ASN A 12 -28.10 -32.72 22.88
C ASN A 12 -27.89 -33.74 21.73
N MET A 13 -28.09 -35.03 22.01
CA MET A 13 -27.59 -36.22 21.29
C MET A 13 -28.51 -36.77 20.16
N ASP A 14 -29.51 -36.04 19.68
CA ASP A 14 -30.48 -36.55 18.69
C ASP A 14 -30.06 -36.38 17.21
N ALA A 15 -28.98 -35.65 16.92
CA ALA A 15 -28.53 -35.39 15.54
C ALA A 15 -27.78 -36.57 14.89
N TYR A 16 -27.29 -37.54 15.67
CA TYR A 16 -26.40 -38.60 15.17
C TYR A 16 -27.13 -39.77 14.49
N SER A 17 -28.39 -40.06 14.86
CA SER A 17 -29.13 -41.20 14.30
C SER A 17 -29.73 -40.94 12.92
N VAL A 18 -30.10 -39.67 12.64
CA VAL A 18 -30.61 -39.23 11.33
C VAL A 18 -29.49 -39.20 10.27
N SER A 19 -28.26 -38.89 10.70
CA SER A 19 -27.06 -38.84 9.85
C SER A 19 -26.68 -40.19 9.23
N LEU A 20 -26.81 -41.30 9.98
CA LEU A 20 -26.36 -42.61 9.50
C LEU A 20 -27.31 -43.21 8.43
N ARG A 21 -28.63 -43.05 8.58
CA ARG A 21 -29.61 -43.52 7.57
C ARG A 21 -29.52 -42.74 6.26
N LEU A 22 -29.25 -41.44 6.33
CA LEU A 22 -29.01 -40.62 5.14
C LEU A 22 -27.71 -41.03 4.43
N GLN A 23 -26.65 -41.32 5.19
CA GLN A 23 -25.36 -41.77 4.62
C GLN A 23 -25.45 -43.13 3.93
N GLU A 24 -26.24 -44.07 4.44
CA GLU A 24 -26.45 -45.37 3.81
C GLU A 24 -27.30 -45.27 2.53
N GLN A 25 -28.33 -44.39 2.52
CA GLN A 25 -29.11 -44.12 1.31
C GLN A 25 -28.32 -43.36 0.23
N MET A 26 -27.39 -42.49 0.61
CA MET A 26 -26.55 -41.75 -0.35
C MET A 26 -25.45 -42.63 -0.96
N ARG A 27 -25.05 -43.74 -0.33
CA ARG A 27 -24.02 -44.64 -0.86
C ARG A 27 -24.51 -45.58 -1.97
N SER A 28 -25.82 -45.80 -2.13
CA SER A 28 -26.36 -46.69 -3.16
C SER A 28 -26.54 -46.03 -4.55
N PHE A 29 -26.47 -44.70 -4.64
CA PHE A 29 -26.61 -43.94 -5.90
C PHE A 29 -25.25 -43.58 -6.53
N ASN A 30 -24.34 -44.56 -6.53
CA ASN A 30 -22.93 -44.35 -6.82
C ASN A 30 -22.64 -44.08 -8.30
N SER A 31 -21.88 -43.00 -8.53
CA SER A 31 -20.64 -42.91 -9.34
C SER A 31 -20.60 -41.82 -10.42
N ASP A 32 -21.64 -41.61 -11.22
CA ASP A 32 -21.61 -40.59 -12.30
C ASP A 32 -21.81 -39.15 -11.81
N TYR A 33 -22.56 -38.94 -10.72
CA TYR A 33 -22.82 -37.61 -10.16
C TYR A 33 -21.57 -36.94 -9.57
N SER A 34 -20.59 -37.75 -9.16
CA SER A 34 -19.34 -37.28 -8.55
C SER A 34 -18.38 -36.63 -9.56
N ALA A 35 -18.48 -37.01 -10.84
CA ALA A 35 -17.62 -36.47 -11.90
C ALA A 35 -18.09 -35.08 -12.34
N ILE A 36 -19.40 -34.94 -12.58
CA ILE A 36 -20.02 -33.67 -12.99
C ILE A 36 -19.93 -32.63 -11.87
N THR A 37 -20.18 -33.03 -10.61
CA THR A 37 -20.00 -32.13 -9.47
C THR A 37 -18.55 -31.71 -9.29
N ARG A 38 -17.57 -32.62 -9.44
CA ARG A 38 -16.14 -32.26 -9.41
C ARG A 38 -15.75 -31.26 -10.50
N GLU A 39 -16.27 -31.43 -11.71
CA GLU A 39 -15.93 -30.56 -12.84
C GLU A 39 -16.52 -29.16 -12.70
N VAL A 40 -17.75 -29.08 -12.18
CA VAL A 40 -18.42 -27.81 -11.86
C VAL A 40 -17.73 -27.11 -10.68
N THR A 41 -17.40 -27.83 -9.59
CA THR A 41 -16.66 -27.24 -8.46
C THR A 41 -15.26 -26.80 -8.86
N ALA A 42 -14.55 -27.58 -9.68
CA ALA A 42 -13.22 -27.20 -10.19
C ALA A 42 -13.27 -26.01 -11.16
N SER A 43 -14.39 -25.80 -11.85
CA SER A 43 -14.60 -24.63 -12.72
C SER A 43 -14.91 -23.38 -11.91
N ILE A 44 -15.69 -23.51 -10.83
CA ILE A 44 -15.94 -22.44 -9.85
C ILE A 44 -14.65 -22.05 -9.12
N GLU A 45 -13.82 -23.01 -8.73
CA GLU A 45 -12.52 -22.77 -8.08
C GLU A 45 -11.52 -22.08 -9.02
N ARG A 46 -11.49 -22.48 -10.31
CA ARG A 46 -10.67 -21.82 -11.35
C ARG A 46 -11.14 -20.40 -11.62
N PHE A 47 -12.45 -20.18 -11.69
CA PHE A 47 -13.05 -18.87 -11.86
C PHE A 47 -12.76 -17.97 -10.67
N ARG A 48 -12.87 -18.48 -9.44
CA ARG A 48 -12.50 -17.77 -8.21
C ARG A 48 -11.01 -17.41 -8.20
N LYS A 49 -10.11 -18.33 -8.56
CA LYS A 49 -8.66 -18.04 -8.65
C LYS A 49 -8.32 -17.03 -9.74
N GLN A 50 -9.00 -17.08 -10.89
CA GLN A 50 -8.89 -16.05 -11.91
C GLN A 50 -9.34 -14.68 -11.37
N MET A 51 -10.48 -14.64 -10.67
CA MET A 51 -10.99 -13.42 -10.06
C MET A 51 -10.07 -12.88 -8.95
N GLU A 52 -9.53 -13.73 -8.07
CA GLU A 52 -8.55 -13.36 -7.05
C GLU A 52 -7.26 -12.78 -7.65
N SER A 53 -6.81 -13.32 -8.80
CA SER A 53 -5.66 -12.78 -9.54
C SER A 53 -5.94 -11.45 -10.26
N MET A 54 -7.22 -11.06 -10.39
CA MET A 54 -7.68 -9.85 -11.08
C MET A 54 -8.11 -8.74 -10.10
N VAL A 55 -8.07 -8.96 -8.77
CA VAL A 55 -8.38 -7.92 -7.77
C VAL A 55 -7.22 -6.92 -7.64
N VAL A 56 -7.03 -6.11 -8.67
CA VAL A 56 -6.62 -4.71 -8.50
C VAL A 56 -7.94 -3.94 -8.39
N ARG A 57 -8.19 -3.40 -7.19
CA ARG A 57 -9.46 -2.80 -6.73
C ARG A 57 -10.19 -2.00 -7.83
N VAL A 58 -11.28 -2.56 -8.33
CA VAL A 58 -12.36 -1.87 -9.05
C VAL A 58 -13.50 -1.60 -8.04
N PRO A 59 -14.24 -0.47 -8.10
CA PRO A 59 -15.30 -0.18 -7.13
C PRO A 59 -16.38 -1.25 -7.15
N ALA A 60 -16.90 -1.59 -5.97
CA ALA A 60 -17.95 -2.57 -5.80
C ALA A 60 -19.23 -2.14 -6.54
N PHE A 61 -19.55 -2.82 -7.63
CA PHE A 61 -20.92 -2.84 -8.14
C PHE A 61 -21.70 -3.88 -7.34
N SER A 62 -22.77 -3.43 -6.66
CA SER A 62 -23.70 -4.32 -5.97
C SER A 62 -24.34 -5.29 -6.95
N ILE A 63 -24.02 -6.57 -6.80
CA ILE A 63 -24.79 -7.67 -7.40
C ILE A 63 -25.91 -7.99 -6.40
N PRO A 64 -27.19 -7.99 -6.79
CA PRO A 64 -28.26 -8.46 -5.89
C PRO A 64 -28.03 -9.95 -5.58
N PRO A 65 -28.27 -10.40 -4.33
CA PRO A 65 -28.01 -11.77 -3.95
C PRO A 65 -28.87 -12.75 -4.75
N LEU A 66 -28.21 -13.62 -5.51
CA LEU A 66 -28.84 -14.81 -6.10
C LEU A 66 -29.11 -15.81 -4.98
N ASP A 67 -30.38 -16.14 -4.78
CA ASP A 67 -30.81 -17.16 -3.83
C ASP A 67 -30.48 -18.56 -4.35
N LEU A 68 -29.30 -19.06 -3.98
CA LEU A 68 -28.80 -20.40 -4.32
C LEU A 68 -29.64 -21.54 -3.71
N ALA A 69 -30.54 -21.25 -2.75
CA ALA A 69 -31.44 -22.26 -2.20
C ALA A 69 -32.51 -22.70 -3.22
N ALA A 70 -32.84 -21.85 -4.19
CA ALA A 70 -33.82 -22.16 -5.25
C ALA A 70 -33.30 -23.19 -6.28
N LEU A 71 -32.01 -23.53 -6.25
CA LEU A 71 -31.38 -24.45 -7.24
C LEU A 71 -31.35 -25.92 -6.79
N TYR A 72 -31.86 -26.23 -5.59
CA TYR A 72 -31.86 -27.58 -5.04
C TYR A 72 -33.28 -28.06 -4.75
N THR A 73 -34.05 -28.39 -5.80
CA THR A 73 -34.96 -29.56 -5.89
C THR A 73 -35.71 -29.57 -7.25
N PRO A 74 -36.15 -30.74 -7.76
CA PRO A 74 -35.84 -31.18 -9.12
C PRO A 74 -37.05 -31.24 -10.07
N ILE A 75 -36.71 -31.45 -11.35
CA ILE A 75 -37.52 -31.49 -12.59
C ILE A 75 -37.37 -30.17 -13.36
N LEU A 76 -36.27 -30.07 -14.13
CA LEU A 76 -36.20 -29.12 -15.24
C LEU A 76 -36.87 -29.80 -16.42
N ASP A 77 -38.09 -29.39 -16.74
CA ASP A 77 -38.73 -29.76 -18.00
C ASP A 77 -37.93 -29.17 -19.20
N PRO A 78 -38.17 -29.64 -20.43
CA PRO A 78 -37.45 -29.13 -21.61
C PRO A 78 -37.57 -27.61 -21.79
N GLU A 79 -38.68 -27.01 -21.35
CA GLU A 79 -38.93 -25.56 -21.45
C GLU A 79 -38.07 -24.75 -20.48
N THR A 80 -37.84 -25.25 -19.26
CA THR A 80 -36.93 -24.65 -18.28
C THR A 80 -35.47 -24.77 -18.72
N LEU A 81 -35.10 -25.88 -19.37
CA LEU A 81 -33.76 -26.04 -19.95
C LEU A 81 -33.53 -25.07 -21.13
N GLU A 82 -34.55 -24.85 -21.95
CA GLU A 82 -34.49 -23.90 -23.06
C GLU A 82 -34.47 -22.44 -22.56
N ALA A 83 -35.25 -22.12 -21.52
CA ALA A 83 -35.18 -20.85 -20.83
C ALA A 83 -33.80 -20.60 -20.23
N PHE A 84 -33.18 -21.61 -19.63
CA PHE A 84 -31.82 -21.52 -19.07
C PHE A 84 -30.76 -21.31 -20.17
N LYS A 85 -30.90 -21.99 -21.32
CA LYS A 85 -30.04 -21.74 -22.49
C LYS A 85 -30.19 -20.32 -23.01
N ARG A 86 -31.41 -19.81 -23.14
CA ARG A 86 -31.67 -18.42 -23.58
C ARG A 86 -31.09 -17.40 -22.60
N LEU A 87 -31.23 -17.62 -21.30
CA LEU A 87 -30.62 -16.79 -20.25
C LEU A 87 -29.09 -16.83 -20.32
N SER A 88 -28.50 -18.01 -20.51
CA SER A 88 -27.05 -18.18 -20.66
C SER A 88 -26.52 -17.49 -21.93
N GLU A 89 -27.23 -17.61 -23.05
CA GLU A 89 -26.88 -16.93 -24.30
C GLU A 89 -27.02 -15.41 -24.18
N GLN A 90 -28.05 -14.92 -23.48
CA GLN A 90 -28.23 -13.50 -23.20
C GLN A 90 -27.14 -12.96 -22.28
N GLN A 91 -26.77 -13.70 -21.23
CA GLN A 91 -25.63 -13.35 -20.36
C GLN A 91 -24.31 -13.35 -21.14
N THR A 92 -24.10 -14.32 -22.02
CA THR A 92 -22.88 -14.41 -22.84
C THR A 92 -22.79 -13.22 -23.80
N LYS A 93 -23.91 -12.82 -24.42
CA LYS A 93 -23.99 -11.62 -25.27
C LYS A 93 -23.78 -10.33 -24.48
N ALA A 94 -24.41 -10.20 -23.31
CA ALA A 94 -24.23 -9.04 -22.43
C ALA A 94 -22.77 -8.94 -21.95
N MET A 95 -22.14 -10.06 -21.64
CA MET A 95 -20.73 -10.13 -21.27
C MET A 95 -19.79 -9.84 -22.44
N ALA A 96 -20.13 -10.24 -23.66
CA ALA A 96 -19.37 -9.90 -24.86
C ALA A 96 -19.41 -8.39 -25.13
N VAL A 97 -20.59 -7.77 -25.05
CA VAL A 97 -20.76 -6.31 -25.19
C VAL A 97 -20.04 -5.56 -24.06
N LEU A 98 -20.11 -6.05 -22.82
CA LEU A 98 -19.37 -5.47 -21.70
C LEU A 98 -17.85 -5.60 -21.91
N ARG A 99 -17.39 -6.75 -22.40
CA ARG A 99 -15.97 -7.00 -22.72
C ARG A 99 -15.47 -6.15 -23.87
N GLU A 100 -16.31 -5.88 -24.88
CA GLU A 100 -16.00 -5.00 -26.01
C GLU A 100 -15.97 -3.53 -25.56
N SER A 101 -16.95 -3.11 -24.75
CA SER A 101 -17.02 -1.75 -24.18
C SER A 101 -15.86 -1.47 -23.22
N LEU A 102 -15.52 -2.44 -22.35
CA LEU A 102 -14.37 -2.37 -21.45
C LEU A 102 -13.05 -2.70 -22.14
N GLY A 103 -13.07 -3.30 -23.34
CA GLY A 103 -11.87 -3.66 -24.09
C GLY A 103 -10.98 -2.46 -24.40
N SER A 104 -11.60 -1.30 -24.60
CA SER A 104 -10.92 0.00 -24.71
C SER A 104 -10.20 0.44 -23.44
N LEU A 105 -10.72 0.08 -22.26
CA LEU A 105 -10.08 0.30 -20.95
C LEU A 105 -8.99 -0.75 -20.66
N PHE A 106 -9.06 -1.92 -21.31
CA PHE A 106 -8.02 -2.95 -21.29
C PHE A 106 -6.96 -2.78 -22.39
N ASN A 107 -7.01 -1.70 -23.18
CA ASN A 107 -5.90 -1.32 -24.04
C ASN A 107 -4.66 -1.14 -23.17
N SER A 108 -3.68 -2.02 -23.36
CA SER A 108 -2.47 -2.02 -22.54
C SER A 108 -1.77 -0.66 -22.53
N GLU A 109 -1.91 0.12 -23.61
CA GLU A 109 -1.39 1.49 -23.73
C GLU A 109 -2.15 2.50 -22.88
N ALA A 110 -3.48 2.43 -22.79
CA ALA A 110 -4.28 3.32 -21.95
C ALA A 110 -4.01 3.06 -20.46
N ILE A 111 -3.96 1.78 -20.06
CA ILE A 111 -3.58 1.38 -18.69
C ILE A 111 -2.13 1.81 -18.38
N ARG A 112 -1.20 1.62 -19.33
CA ARG A 112 0.20 2.04 -19.18
C ARG A 112 0.33 3.55 -19.06
N GLY A 113 -0.40 4.31 -19.88
CA GLY A 113 -0.44 5.77 -19.83
C GLY A 113 -0.98 6.27 -18.49
N PHE A 114 -2.06 5.66 -18.01
CA PHE A 114 -2.65 5.98 -16.70
C PHE A 114 -1.69 5.66 -15.55
N ASN A 115 -1.09 4.47 -15.54
CA ASN A 115 -0.10 4.09 -14.52
C ASN A 115 1.11 5.06 -14.53
N ARG A 116 1.62 5.40 -15.73
CA ARG A 116 2.71 6.37 -15.88
C ARG A 116 2.36 7.76 -15.36
N ALA A 117 1.11 8.20 -15.52
CA ALA A 117 0.66 9.51 -15.03
C ALA A 117 0.63 9.57 -13.50
N LEU A 118 0.31 8.45 -12.85
CA LEU A 118 0.25 8.32 -11.40
C LEU A 118 1.61 8.17 -10.74
N LEU A 119 2.61 7.60 -11.41
CA LEU A 119 3.93 7.36 -10.83
C LEU A 119 4.69 8.67 -10.50
N PRO A 120 5.56 8.65 -9.47
CA PRO A 120 6.49 9.74 -9.20
C PRO A 120 7.32 10.10 -10.44
N PRO A 121 7.73 11.38 -10.62
CA PRO A 121 8.45 11.82 -11.82
C PRO A 121 9.67 10.96 -12.17
N ASN A 122 10.50 10.63 -11.18
CA ASN A 122 11.69 9.78 -11.27
C ASN A 122 11.41 8.30 -11.62
N LEU A 123 10.15 7.87 -11.61
CA LEU A 123 9.71 6.49 -11.87
C LEU A 123 8.89 6.34 -13.15
N LYS A 124 8.54 7.44 -13.83
CA LYS A 124 7.70 7.40 -15.05
C LYS A 124 8.31 6.59 -16.20
N GLU A 125 9.64 6.59 -16.33
CA GLU A 125 10.37 5.78 -17.33
C GLU A 125 10.33 4.28 -17.03
N HIS A 126 9.90 3.89 -15.84
CA HIS A 126 9.84 2.51 -15.39
C HIS A 126 8.40 1.99 -15.26
N ALA A 127 7.42 2.71 -15.82
CA ALA A 127 5.99 2.38 -15.74
C ALA A 127 5.62 0.99 -16.29
N ASP A 128 6.48 0.38 -17.10
CA ASP A 128 6.28 -0.97 -17.64
C ASP A 128 6.60 -2.09 -16.63
N GLY A 129 7.35 -1.79 -15.57
CA GLY A 129 7.83 -2.78 -14.60
C GLY A 129 7.35 -2.58 -13.18
N ILE A 130 6.63 -1.48 -12.90
CA ILE A 130 6.09 -1.14 -11.58
C ILE A 130 4.75 -0.40 -11.69
N THR A 131 3.92 -0.51 -10.66
CA THR A 131 2.65 0.21 -10.56
C THR A 131 2.67 1.28 -9.47
N ALA A 132 1.83 2.31 -9.61
CA ALA A 132 1.61 3.31 -8.56
C ALA A 132 1.17 2.67 -7.22
N GLY A 133 0.38 1.59 -7.28
CA GLY A 133 -0.02 0.82 -6.09
C GLY A 133 1.16 0.19 -5.36
N GLN A 134 2.10 -0.41 -6.10
CA GLN A 134 3.33 -0.98 -5.52
C GLN A 134 4.21 0.09 -4.87
N VAL A 135 4.30 1.28 -5.50
CA VAL A 135 5.03 2.42 -4.92
C VAL A 135 4.35 2.88 -3.63
N ARG A 136 3.01 2.98 -3.62
CA ARG A 136 2.22 3.41 -2.45
C ARG A 136 2.44 2.48 -1.27
N GLU A 137 2.28 1.17 -1.50
CA GLU A 137 2.49 0.13 -0.49
C GLU A 137 3.92 0.18 0.06
N PHE A 138 4.92 0.34 -0.82
CA PHE A 138 6.31 0.42 -0.40
C PHE A 138 6.58 1.62 0.52
N VAL A 139 6.16 2.83 0.13
CA VAL A 139 6.45 4.04 0.93
C VAL A 139 5.68 4.06 2.24
N GLU A 140 4.47 3.48 2.26
CA GLU A 140 3.65 3.29 3.46
C GLU A 140 4.32 2.36 4.48
N GLN A 141 4.84 1.22 4.03
CA GLN A 141 5.36 0.18 4.92
C GLN A 141 6.81 0.41 5.34
N GLU A 142 7.65 0.91 4.43
CA GLU A 142 9.10 1.03 4.67
C GLU A 142 9.52 2.38 5.25
N GLY A 143 8.72 3.43 5.04
CA GLY A 143 9.09 4.80 5.38
C GLY A 143 10.22 5.38 4.53
N ILE A 144 10.58 4.70 3.42
CA ILE A 144 11.63 5.13 2.50
C ILE A 144 10.94 5.87 1.34
N PRO A 145 11.20 7.17 1.16
CA PRO A 145 10.55 7.94 0.11
C PRO A 145 11.06 7.56 -1.27
N LEU A 146 10.17 7.63 -2.26
CA LEU A 146 10.45 7.36 -3.68
C LEU A 146 10.04 8.51 -4.61
N TYR A 147 9.62 9.64 -4.05
CA TYR A 147 9.20 10.82 -4.80
C TYR A 147 10.40 11.74 -5.07
N LEU A 148 10.68 11.99 -6.37
CA LEU A 148 11.84 12.72 -6.92
C LEU A 148 13.18 12.04 -6.70
N VAL A 149 13.40 11.47 -5.52
CA VAL A 149 14.58 10.69 -5.17
C VAL A 149 14.18 9.30 -4.71
N PRO A 150 15.03 8.29 -4.94
CA PRO A 150 16.27 8.36 -5.73
C PRO A 150 15.99 8.24 -7.24
N ARG A 151 17.03 8.31 -8.07
CA ARG A 151 16.89 8.07 -9.52
C ARG A 151 16.24 6.71 -9.80
N GLY A 152 15.51 6.60 -10.90
CA GLY A 152 14.63 5.46 -11.17
C GLY A 152 15.25 4.08 -10.98
N ARG A 153 16.49 3.86 -11.45
CA ARG A 153 17.20 2.58 -11.26
C ARG A 153 17.44 2.21 -9.78
N LEU A 154 17.75 3.19 -8.93
CA LEU A 154 17.95 2.96 -7.49
C LEU A 154 16.60 2.73 -6.79
N ALA A 155 15.57 3.46 -7.19
CA ALA A 155 14.21 3.27 -6.67
C ALA A 155 13.69 1.85 -6.99
N LEU A 156 13.93 1.37 -8.22
CA LEU A 156 13.64 -0.03 -8.59
C LEU A 156 14.43 -1.05 -7.76
N ARG A 157 15.70 -0.76 -7.45
CA ARG A 157 16.53 -1.64 -6.60
C ARG A 157 15.98 -1.70 -5.18
N LEU A 158 15.45 -0.61 -4.65
CA LEU A 158 14.75 -0.56 -3.36
C LEU A 158 13.44 -1.35 -3.39
N LEU A 159 12.60 -1.13 -4.40
CA LEU A 159 11.32 -1.84 -4.58
C LEU A 159 11.49 -3.35 -4.70
N ARG A 160 12.52 -3.79 -5.44
CA ARG A 160 12.82 -5.22 -5.69
C ARG A 160 13.60 -5.89 -4.56
N ALA A 161 14.10 -5.14 -3.58
CA ALA A 161 14.80 -5.72 -2.45
C ALA A 161 13.82 -6.57 -1.61
N LYS A 162 14.21 -7.82 -1.36
CA LYS A 162 13.37 -8.87 -0.75
C LYS A 162 12.73 -8.45 0.58
N ASP A 163 13.48 -7.77 1.42
CA ASP A 163 13.09 -7.46 2.79
C ASP A 163 13.74 -6.15 3.28
N ARG A 164 13.34 -5.73 4.48
CA ARG A 164 13.84 -4.51 5.13
C ARG A 164 15.36 -4.51 5.31
N ALA A 165 15.97 -5.68 5.57
CA ALA A 165 17.42 -5.80 5.67
C ALA A 165 18.10 -5.57 4.31
N GLY A 166 17.51 -6.10 3.23
CA GLY A 166 17.91 -5.87 1.85
C GLY A 166 17.82 -4.41 1.47
N ARG A 167 16.72 -3.73 1.80
CA ARG A 167 16.55 -2.28 1.57
C ARG A 167 17.59 -1.48 2.36
N GLY A 168 17.83 -1.84 3.62
CA GLY A 168 18.91 -1.26 4.42
C GLY A 168 20.30 -1.46 3.81
N ARG A 169 20.58 -2.61 3.18
CA ARG A 169 21.82 -2.81 2.41
C ARG A 169 21.88 -1.88 1.21
N VAL A 170 20.80 -1.76 0.44
CA VAL A 170 20.74 -0.82 -0.71
C VAL A 170 21.04 0.62 -0.27
N LEU A 171 20.42 1.09 0.82
CA LEU A 171 20.69 2.42 1.38
C LEU A 171 22.16 2.60 1.80
N GLY A 172 22.79 1.56 2.35
CA GLY A 172 24.20 1.60 2.74
C GLY A 172 25.15 1.57 1.54
N ASP A 173 24.94 0.64 0.63
CA ASP A 173 25.81 0.40 -0.54
C ASP A 173 25.73 1.56 -1.54
N CYS A 174 24.55 2.18 -1.67
CA CYS A 174 24.29 3.28 -2.59
C CYS A 174 24.40 4.65 -1.91
N TYR A 175 24.93 4.74 -0.69
CA TYR A 175 24.92 5.95 0.14
C TYR A 175 25.39 7.22 -0.60
N LYS A 176 26.51 7.14 -1.34
CA LYS A 176 27.03 8.27 -2.12
C LYS A 176 26.10 8.66 -3.28
N SER A 177 25.67 7.70 -4.08
CA SER A 177 24.77 7.98 -5.21
C SER A 177 23.41 8.52 -4.78
N LEU A 178 22.89 8.06 -3.63
CA LEU A 178 21.67 8.60 -3.04
C LEU A 178 21.86 10.05 -2.57
N MET A 179 23.02 10.35 -1.98
CA MET A 179 23.36 11.73 -1.58
C MET A 179 23.47 12.64 -2.81
N ASP A 180 24.06 12.17 -3.90
CA ASP A 180 24.16 12.91 -5.16
C ASP A 180 22.78 13.14 -5.80
N ASP A 181 21.90 12.12 -5.77
CA ASP A 181 20.50 12.26 -6.24
C ASP A 181 19.74 13.32 -5.44
N CYS A 182 19.94 13.36 -4.12
CA CYS A 182 19.32 14.36 -3.27
C CYS A 182 19.88 15.75 -3.54
N ALA A 183 21.20 15.88 -3.67
CA ALA A 183 21.85 17.14 -3.99
C ALA A 183 21.32 17.74 -5.31
N ALA A 184 21.17 16.92 -6.34
CA ALA A 184 20.66 17.36 -7.64
C ALA A 184 19.23 17.93 -7.57
N VAL A 185 18.35 17.37 -6.73
CA VAL A 185 17.00 17.91 -6.51
C VAL A 185 17.06 19.22 -5.72
N LEU A 186 17.88 19.28 -4.67
CA LEU A 186 18.02 20.48 -3.82
C LEU A 186 18.65 21.66 -4.57
N GLU A 187 19.59 21.41 -5.48
CA GLU A 187 20.23 22.44 -6.32
C GLU A 187 19.27 23.04 -7.37
N GLN A 188 18.19 22.34 -7.70
CA GLN A 188 17.17 22.78 -8.67
C GLN A 188 15.95 23.43 -8.02
N ALA A 189 15.82 23.34 -6.68
CA ALA A 189 14.70 23.90 -5.96
C ALA A 189 14.78 25.43 -5.94
N ASP A 190 13.65 26.10 -6.15
CA ASP A 190 13.58 27.56 -6.14
C ASP A 190 13.84 28.09 -4.72
N HIS A 191 14.81 28.99 -4.62
CA HIS A 191 15.30 29.54 -3.37
C HIS A 191 14.35 30.59 -2.77
N GLU A 192 13.41 31.16 -3.52
CA GLU A 192 12.60 32.27 -2.99
C GLU A 192 11.55 31.83 -1.97
N VAL A 193 10.96 30.63 -2.12
CA VAL A 193 9.86 30.15 -1.25
C VAL A 193 10.37 29.32 -0.05
N ILE A 194 11.54 28.69 -0.15
CA ILE A 194 12.06 27.70 0.82
C ILE A 194 13.53 27.97 1.23
N SER A 195 14.05 29.19 0.98
CA SER A 195 15.47 29.53 1.19
C SER A 195 16.02 29.15 2.57
N GLY A 196 15.27 29.43 3.64
CA GLY A 196 15.71 29.25 5.02
C GLY A 196 15.93 27.77 5.38
N GLU A 197 14.95 26.91 5.12
CA GLU A 197 15.05 25.48 5.39
C GLU A 197 16.04 24.79 4.45
N LEU A 198 16.10 25.23 3.19
CA LEU A 198 17.03 24.69 2.19
C LEU A 198 18.49 24.88 2.62
N SER A 199 18.89 26.04 3.15
CA SER A 199 20.26 26.24 3.62
C SER A 199 20.66 25.26 4.73
N PHE A 200 19.75 24.95 5.66
CA PHE A 200 20.02 23.93 6.69
C PHE A 200 20.21 22.53 6.12
N VAL A 201 19.44 22.16 5.08
CA VAL A 201 19.65 20.88 4.40
C VAL A 201 20.99 20.86 3.67
N LEU A 202 21.38 21.96 3.02
CA LEU A 202 22.68 22.06 2.34
C LEU A 202 23.86 21.98 3.34
N ASP A 203 23.74 22.58 4.52
CA ASP A 203 24.71 22.43 5.62
C ASP A 203 24.81 20.97 6.07
N GLY A 204 23.66 20.30 6.25
CA GLY A 204 23.61 18.87 6.57
C GLY A 204 24.27 18.02 5.48
N LEU A 205 24.06 18.33 4.21
CA LEU A 205 24.70 17.67 3.06
C LEU A 205 26.22 17.87 3.09
N GLY A 206 26.68 19.10 3.39
CA GLY A 206 28.10 19.42 3.61
C GLY A 206 28.71 18.57 4.72
N ALA A 207 28.02 18.48 5.86
CA ALA A 207 28.42 17.62 6.97
C ALA A 207 28.47 16.13 6.57
N MET A 208 27.51 15.62 5.79
CA MET A 208 27.56 14.24 5.26
C MET A 208 28.78 14.02 4.36
N ARG A 209 29.08 14.96 3.45
CA ARG A 209 30.23 14.91 2.56
C ARG A 209 31.55 14.89 3.33
N ALA A 210 31.62 15.62 4.44
CA ALA A 210 32.76 15.61 5.38
C ALA A 210 32.81 14.37 6.30
N GLY A 211 31.84 13.45 6.21
CA GLY A 211 31.81 12.22 7.01
C GLY A 211 31.05 12.34 8.34
N HIS A 212 30.45 13.49 8.64
CA HIS A 212 29.72 13.78 9.87
C HIS A 212 28.22 13.45 9.76
N TYR A 213 27.90 12.22 9.33
CA TYR A 213 26.51 11.77 9.10
C TYR A 213 25.63 11.83 10.35
N ARG A 214 26.20 11.79 11.56
CA ARG A 214 25.41 11.93 12.81
C ARG A 214 24.86 13.35 12.95
N SER A 215 25.73 14.34 12.78
CA SER A 215 25.36 15.76 12.81
C SER A 215 24.38 16.10 11.69
N ALA A 216 24.64 15.57 10.49
CA ALA A 216 23.75 15.75 9.36
C ALA A 216 22.35 15.19 9.60
N GLN A 217 22.24 13.97 10.13
CA GLN A 217 20.93 13.39 10.48
C GLN A 217 20.17 14.27 11.47
N SER A 218 20.84 14.80 12.51
CA SER A 218 20.19 15.73 13.44
C SER A 218 19.59 16.93 12.70
N MET A 219 20.37 17.53 11.79
CA MET A 219 19.92 18.67 10.99
C MET A 219 18.71 18.31 10.13
N PHE A 220 18.78 17.22 9.34
CA PHE A 220 17.65 16.81 8.50
C PHE A 220 16.39 16.50 9.29
N THR A 221 16.52 15.88 10.47
CA THR A 221 15.38 15.55 11.32
C THR A 221 14.66 16.80 11.80
N VAL A 222 15.38 17.81 12.29
CA VAL A 222 14.73 19.05 12.77
C VAL A 222 14.23 19.92 11.62
N THR A 223 14.94 19.96 10.48
CA THR A 223 14.46 20.67 9.29
C THR A 223 13.19 20.04 8.73
N LEU A 224 13.07 18.71 8.75
CA LEU A 224 11.85 18.01 8.37
C LEU A 224 10.66 18.46 9.23
N ASP A 225 10.83 18.58 10.55
CA ASP A 225 9.76 19.06 11.44
C ASP A 225 9.32 20.49 11.10
N THR A 226 10.27 21.38 10.82
CA THR A 226 10.00 22.77 10.42
C THR A 226 9.21 22.81 9.10
N LEU A 227 9.61 22.03 8.10
CA LEU A 227 8.88 21.96 6.83
C LEU A 227 7.46 21.44 7.02
N ILE A 228 7.26 20.38 7.80
CA ILE A 228 5.92 19.84 8.08
C ILE A 228 5.03 20.90 8.72
N TYR A 229 5.57 21.72 9.62
CA TYR A 229 4.84 22.82 10.25
C TYR A 229 4.33 23.86 9.23
N ARG A 230 5.09 24.13 8.16
CA ARG A 230 4.66 25.06 7.09
C ARG A 230 3.49 24.52 6.28
N PHE A 231 3.49 23.22 6.01
CA PHE A 231 2.38 22.56 5.30
C PHE A 231 1.14 22.40 6.17
N TYR A 232 1.33 22.09 7.45
CA TYR A 232 0.26 21.88 8.42
C TYR A 232 0.46 22.80 9.63
N PRO A 233 0.12 24.10 9.51
CA PRO A 233 0.26 25.04 10.61
C PRO A 233 -0.72 24.71 11.76
N ASP A 234 -1.92 24.24 11.43
CA ASP A 234 -2.90 23.77 12.41
C ASP A 234 -2.38 22.52 13.15
N LEU A 235 -2.59 22.49 14.47
CA LEU A 235 -2.08 21.43 15.32
C LEU A 235 -2.82 20.11 15.12
N GLN A 236 -4.14 20.12 14.92
CA GLN A 236 -4.92 18.90 14.80
C GLN A 236 -4.61 18.22 13.47
N ASP A 237 -4.62 18.98 12.37
CA ASP A 237 -4.29 18.46 11.04
C ASP A 237 -2.88 17.88 11.01
N ARG A 238 -1.91 18.59 11.62
CA ARG A 238 -0.53 18.09 11.72
C ARG A 238 -0.43 16.80 12.53
N ARG A 239 -1.19 16.66 13.62
CA ARG A 239 -1.15 15.48 14.49
C ARG A 239 -1.61 14.22 13.78
N ASP A 240 -2.54 14.32 12.84
CA ASP A 240 -2.96 13.17 12.05
C ASP A 240 -1.80 12.59 11.23
N ILE A 241 -0.87 13.45 10.80
CA ILE A 241 0.34 13.07 10.05
C ILE A 241 1.49 12.68 10.99
N THR A 242 1.69 13.38 12.11
CA THR A 242 2.91 13.27 12.92
C THR A 242 2.78 12.46 14.22
N ASN A 243 1.61 11.88 14.52
CA ASN A 243 1.36 11.11 15.76
C ASN A 243 0.93 9.66 15.47
N ARG A 244 1.70 8.96 14.62
CA ARG A 244 1.43 7.57 14.25
C ARG A 244 1.59 6.62 15.45
N LYS A 245 0.54 5.87 15.78
CA LYS A 245 0.61 4.75 16.73
C LYS A 245 1.15 3.50 16.07
N LYS A 246 1.77 2.61 16.85
CA LYS A 246 2.26 1.34 16.31
C LYS A 246 1.09 0.50 15.81
N GLY A 247 1.20 0.00 14.59
CA GLY A 247 0.14 -0.78 13.95
C GLY A 247 -1.12 0.02 13.62
N ALA A 248 -1.07 1.35 13.68
CA ALA A 248 -2.18 2.18 13.20
C ALA A 248 -2.33 2.07 11.68
N ASP A 249 -3.57 2.10 11.24
CA ASP A 249 -3.93 2.28 9.84
C ASP A 249 -3.57 3.70 9.37
N VAL A 250 -3.46 3.86 8.05
CA VAL A 250 -3.22 5.17 7.43
C VAL A 250 -4.34 6.13 7.82
N PRO A 251 -4.04 7.36 8.28
CA PRO A 251 -5.06 8.31 8.68
C PRO A 251 -5.89 8.74 7.47
N LYS A 252 -7.18 8.99 7.70
CA LYS A 252 -8.12 9.47 6.68
C LYS A 252 -7.58 10.69 5.91
N ALA A 253 -6.91 11.60 6.61
CA ALA A 253 -6.26 12.76 6.02
C ALA A 253 -5.28 12.42 4.87
N ILE A 254 -4.58 11.27 4.94
CA ILE A 254 -3.68 10.79 3.87
C ILE A 254 -4.45 9.92 2.85
N GLU A 255 -5.47 9.18 3.28
CA GLU A 255 -6.29 8.37 2.37
C GLU A 255 -7.07 9.22 1.35
N GLU A 256 -7.48 10.42 1.74
CA GLU A 256 -8.21 11.36 0.88
C GLU A 256 -7.29 12.21 0.00
N MET A 257 -5.97 12.12 0.16
CA MET A 257 -5.00 12.83 -0.67
C MET A 257 -4.95 12.33 -2.11
N GLY A 258 -4.53 13.21 -3.02
CA GLY A 258 -4.09 12.79 -4.35
C GLY A 258 -2.95 11.77 -4.26
N VAL A 259 -2.87 10.87 -5.25
CA VAL A 259 -1.86 9.79 -5.30
C VAL A 259 -0.43 10.33 -5.16
N ARG A 260 -0.15 11.51 -5.74
CA ARG A 260 1.17 12.15 -5.65
C ARG A 260 1.48 12.54 -4.21
N ASP A 261 0.62 13.32 -3.59
CA ASP A 261 0.79 13.83 -2.22
C ASP A 261 0.93 12.66 -1.23
N ALA A 262 0.16 11.59 -1.42
CA ALA A 262 0.29 10.38 -0.63
C ALA A 262 1.71 9.78 -0.68
N PHE A 263 2.41 9.82 -1.82
CA PHE A 263 3.80 9.34 -1.91
C PHE A 263 4.80 10.17 -1.09
N ILE A 264 4.48 11.42 -0.78
CA ILE A 264 5.29 12.28 0.09
C ILE A 264 4.93 12.05 1.55
N TRP A 265 3.62 12.04 1.87
CA TRP A 265 3.15 12.05 3.24
C TRP A 265 3.16 10.69 3.92
N LEU A 266 2.93 9.58 3.20
CA LEU A 266 3.01 8.22 3.75
C LEU A 266 4.37 7.89 4.40
N PRO A 267 5.53 8.12 3.74
CA PRO A 267 6.81 7.83 4.37
C PRO A 267 7.14 8.79 5.53
N ILE A 268 6.65 10.03 5.49
CA ILE A 268 6.75 10.98 6.62
C ILE A 268 5.93 10.47 7.82
N TRP A 269 4.67 10.08 7.60
CA TRP A 269 3.81 9.49 8.63
C TRP A 269 4.43 8.23 9.23
N ASN A 270 4.99 7.34 8.38
CA ASN A 270 5.70 6.15 8.83
C ASN A 270 6.88 6.50 9.76
N ALA A 271 7.69 7.50 9.39
CA ALA A 271 8.83 7.95 10.17
C ALA A 271 8.46 8.54 11.55
N HIS A 272 7.19 8.95 11.71
CA HIS A 272 6.60 9.47 12.95
C HIS A 272 5.96 8.41 13.84
N GLU A 273 6.18 7.12 13.56
CA GLU A 273 5.81 6.04 14.47
C GLU A 273 6.31 6.32 15.89
N GLU A 274 5.41 6.15 16.86
CA GLU A 274 5.72 6.43 18.24
C GLU A 274 6.84 5.53 18.79
N PHE A 275 7.68 6.14 19.63
CA PHE A 275 8.78 5.48 20.31
C PHE A 275 8.86 5.97 21.74
N TRP A 276 8.80 5.05 22.69
CA TRP A 276 8.78 5.37 24.13
C TRP A 276 9.86 4.58 24.87
N LYS A 277 11.08 5.13 24.92
CA LYS A 277 12.22 4.51 25.63
C LYS A 277 11.89 4.19 27.09
N ASN A 278 11.18 5.10 27.77
CA ASN A 278 10.73 4.95 29.15
C ASN A 278 9.63 3.88 29.34
N LYS A 279 8.95 3.45 28.26
CA LYS A 279 7.99 2.34 28.28
C LYS A 279 8.59 1.01 27.80
N GLY A 280 9.92 0.94 27.67
CA GLY A 280 10.63 -0.29 27.33
C GLY A 280 10.86 -0.51 25.83
N ASP A 281 10.54 0.47 24.97
CA ASP A 281 10.79 0.34 23.54
C ASP A 281 12.28 0.22 23.22
N LYS A 282 12.61 -0.78 22.41
CA LYS A 282 13.96 -0.90 21.84
C LYS A 282 14.14 0.15 20.76
N VAL A 283 15.28 0.84 20.80
CA VAL A 283 15.63 1.79 19.73
C VAL A 283 15.66 1.04 18.37
N PRO A 284 14.87 1.48 17.38
CA PRO A 284 14.77 0.78 16.10
C PRO A 284 16.06 0.88 15.29
N TYR A 285 16.22 -0.03 14.32
CA TYR A 285 17.34 0.00 13.37
C TYR A 285 17.06 0.80 12.10
N TYR A 286 15.79 1.05 11.80
CA TYR A 286 15.33 1.94 10.71
C TYR A 286 15.23 3.38 11.21
N TYR A 287 15.20 4.35 10.30
CA TYR A 287 15.01 5.75 10.67
C TYR A 287 13.68 5.95 11.37
N SER A 288 13.72 6.49 12.59
CA SER A 288 12.55 6.96 13.33
C SER A 288 12.84 8.39 13.77
N ARG A 289 11.94 9.32 13.41
CA ARG A 289 12.02 10.71 13.83
C ARG A 289 11.99 10.78 15.36
N HIS A 290 11.03 10.10 15.99
CA HIS A 290 10.86 10.09 17.44
C HIS A 290 12.12 9.55 18.14
N ALA A 291 12.66 8.41 17.69
CA ALA A 291 13.87 7.85 18.27
C ALA A 291 15.14 8.68 17.98
N SER A 292 15.19 9.43 16.87
CA SER A 292 16.29 10.35 16.60
C SER A 292 16.34 11.51 17.62
N VAL A 293 15.18 12.00 18.06
CA VAL A 293 15.08 13.09 19.04
C VAL A 293 15.19 12.59 20.48
N HIS A 294 14.55 11.48 20.83
CA HIS A 294 14.44 11.01 22.23
C HIS A 294 15.24 9.74 22.55
N GLY A 295 15.95 9.18 21.57
CA GLY A 295 16.59 7.86 21.64
C GLY A 295 17.97 7.81 20.99
N VAL A 296 18.73 8.91 21.05
CA VAL A 296 20.08 9.04 20.46
C VAL A 296 20.92 7.79 20.76
N SER A 297 21.36 7.13 19.68
CA SER A 297 22.14 5.90 19.75
C SER A 297 22.83 5.61 18.41
N SER A 298 23.80 4.69 18.42
CA SER A 298 24.42 4.18 17.20
C SER A 298 23.44 3.47 16.25
N ARG A 299 22.31 2.97 16.77
CA ARG A 299 21.25 2.36 15.95
C ARG A 299 20.50 3.42 15.12
N GLN A 300 20.12 4.53 15.74
CA GLN A 300 19.43 5.62 15.03
C GLN A 300 20.37 6.45 14.19
N PHE A 301 21.51 6.88 14.75
CA PHE A 301 22.48 7.71 14.06
C PHE A 301 23.46 6.82 13.29
N SER A 302 23.00 6.31 12.16
CA SER A 302 23.75 5.45 11.23
C SER A 302 23.74 6.06 9.83
N LYS A 303 24.70 5.68 8.96
CA LYS A 303 24.72 6.16 7.56
C LYS A 303 23.40 5.90 6.82
N ARG A 304 22.79 4.73 7.08
CA ARG A 304 21.53 4.30 6.43
C ARG A 304 20.34 5.16 6.85
N ASN A 305 20.25 5.51 8.12
CA ASN A 305 19.15 6.34 8.61
C ASN A 305 19.37 7.82 8.26
N CYS A 306 20.62 8.28 8.26
CA CYS A 306 20.98 9.61 7.80
C CYS A 306 20.56 9.83 6.34
N ILE A 307 20.85 8.87 5.44
CA ILE A 307 20.44 8.99 4.04
C ILE A 307 18.92 8.94 3.88
N GLN A 308 18.20 8.10 4.65
CA GLN A 308 16.74 8.09 4.63
C GLN A 308 16.14 9.43 5.10
N ALA A 309 16.72 10.06 6.13
CA ALA A 309 16.33 11.38 6.59
C ALA A 309 16.58 12.46 5.51
N LEU A 310 17.74 12.42 4.83
CA LEU A 310 18.03 13.30 3.70
C LEU A 310 17.00 13.12 2.57
N MET A 311 16.66 11.88 2.23
CA MET A 311 15.68 11.62 1.17
C MET A 311 14.29 12.16 1.55
N LEU A 312 13.86 12.03 2.82
CA LEU A 312 12.57 12.56 3.29
C LEU A 312 12.50 14.09 3.16
N VAL A 313 13.51 14.78 3.67
CA VAL A 313 13.54 16.26 3.61
C VAL A 313 13.67 16.73 2.16
N THR A 314 14.42 16.03 1.31
CA THR A 314 14.56 16.35 -0.11
C THR A 314 13.25 16.17 -0.87
N SER A 315 12.54 15.06 -0.65
CA SER A 315 11.22 14.83 -1.27
C SER A 315 10.21 15.92 -0.88
N LEU A 316 10.24 16.38 0.38
CA LEU A 316 9.33 17.41 0.85
C LEU A 316 9.69 18.80 0.30
N ILE A 317 10.97 19.16 0.21
CA ILE A 317 11.43 20.41 -0.42
C ILE A 317 11.07 20.40 -1.91
N GLY A 318 11.38 19.33 -2.64
CA GLY A 318 11.06 19.24 -4.06
C GLY A 318 9.56 19.26 -4.34
N TYR A 319 8.75 18.73 -3.42
CA TYR A 319 7.29 18.85 -3.50
C TYR A 319 6.82 20.29 -3.28
N ALA A 320 7.35 20.98 -2.26
CA ALA A 320 7.04 22.37 -1.98
C ALA A 320 7.41 23.30 -3.17
N ASP A 321 8.57 23.06 -3.80
CA ASP A 321 9.01 23.79 -4.99
C ASP A 321 8.05 23.57 -6.17
N GLN A 322 7.59 22.34 -6.41
CA GLN A 322 6.59 22.07 -7.46
C GLN A 322 5.27 22.80 -7.21
N LEU A 323 4.76 22.77 -5.99
CA LEU A 323 3.53 23.48 -5.65
C LEU A 323 3.67 25.00 -5.84
N ALA A 324 4.82 25.58 -5.48
CA ALA A 324 5.10 26.99 -5.69
C ALA A 324 5.07 27.36 -7.18
N ARG A 325 5.68 26.52 -8.04
CA ARG A 325 5.68 26.71 -9.50
C ARG A 325 4.32 26.53 -10.16
N GLU A 326 3.45 25.69 -9.58
CA GLU A 326 2.08 25.48 -10.07
C GLU A 326 1.12 26.60 -9.64
N ALA A 327 1.43 27.34 -8.57
CA ALA A 327 0.61 28.41 -8.02
C ALA A 327 0.92 29.81 -8.59
N GLY A 328 2.10 29.99 -9.19
CA GLY A 328 2.54 31.22 -9.87
C GLY A 328 2.20 31.24 -11.35
#